data_AF-A0A2E5NPT5-F1
#
_entry.id   AF-A0A2E5NPT5-F1
#
_cell.length_a   1.000
_cell.length_b   1.000
_cell.length_c   1.000
_cell.angle_alpha   90.00
_cell.angle_beta   90.00
_cell.angle_gamma   90.00
#
_symmetry.space_group_name_H-M   'P 1'
#
loop_
_entity.id
_entity.type
_entity.pdbx_description
1 polymer ?
#
loop_
_entity_poly.entity_id
_entity_poly.type
_entity_poly.pdbx_seq_one_letter_code
_entity_poly.pdbx_strand_id
1 'polypeptide(L)'
;MPTPKTLYKNVFKLPPAHMLSFSPYTMQIRGPKRYWQIENCNEQTERSLEDCCDELRSLIDLSVSDQMVADVPVGFFLSGGVDSSTVVAAASGIKNNLSTFSIGFETESVSETPFAKVIAELFKTDHHEKILRQSDTQESLSNFKDWFDEPFADESAIPTFLVSKIAREQVTVVLTGDGGDEVFGGYRTYPRYERYDRWPSSNFVTDSILYWLRKPFRQRGSIARIIGLLEMVHSSGPSLWAKIMAGMSKPDKRYYRESLEIPKDYEDWWYYRANWREDLPLRTRLQFLDFHTFLPDLVLTKVDRTSMANSLEARVPLLDRRIIEFSFSVPEKIRYHGNELKGMLRHAYRNILPDHILDRRKKGFGVPRYYLRDMSEGKLIQEHVLTSLYL
;
A
#
# COMPACT_ATOMS: atom_id res chain seq x y z
N MET A 1 -12.96 2.50 -3.08
CA MET A 1 -13.63 1.78 -4.19
C MET A 1 -12.64 1.56 -5.34
N PRO A 2 -12.69 0.46 -6.11
CA PRO A 2 -11.75 0.26 -7.23
C PRO A 2 -12.03 1.16 -8.44
N THR A 3 -11.00 1.79 -8.99
CA THR A 3 -11.07 2.59 -10.22
C THR A 3 -11.49 1.72 -11.43
N PRO A 4 -12.42 2.16 -12.31
CA PRO A 4 -12.94 3.53 -12.47
C PRO A 4 -14.23 3.83 -11.69
N LYS A 5 -14.71 2.93 -10.83
CA LYS A 5 -15.97 3.13 -10.11
C LYS A 5 -15.79 4.12 -8.95
N THR A 6 -16.86 4.83 -8.62
CA THR A 6 -16.99 5.64 -7.39
C THR A 6 -18.25 5.21 -6.63
N LEU A 7 -18.48 5.78 -5.45
CA LEU A 7 -19.76 5.65 -4.75
C LEU A 7 -20.94 6.29 -5.52
N TYR A 8 -20.67 7.28 -6.38
CA TYR A 8 -21.71 8.12 -6.99
C TYR A 8 -22.13 7.61 -8.38
N LYS A 9 -23.41 7.81 -8.72
CA LYS A 9 -23.94 7.51 -10.06
C LYS A 9 -23.38 8.51 -11.08
N ASN A 10 -22.93 7.99 -12.23
CA ASN A 10 -22.38 8.78 -13.34
C ASN A 10 -21.12 9.60 -13.00
N VAL A 11 -20.41 9.23 -11.93
CA VAL A 11 -19.09 9.80 -11.58
C VAL A 11 -18.06 8.68 -11.63
N PHE A 12 -16.96 8.91 -12.34
CA PHE A 12 -15.95 7.90 -12.61
C PHE A 12 -14.55 8.42 -12.30
N LYS A 13 -13.69 7.54 -11.77
CA LYS A 13 -12.26 7.82 -11.61
C LYS A 13 -11.53 7.55 -12.92
N LEU A 14 -10.70 8.51 -13.35
CA LEU A 14 -9.80 8.31 -14.48
C LEU A 14 -8.71 7.29 -14.09
N PRO A 15 -8.52 6.18 -14.82
CA PRO A 15 -7.48 5.23 -14.48
C PRO A 15 -6.06 5.82 -14.54
N PRO A 16 -5.13 5.39 -13.67
CA PRO A 16 -3.74 5.83 -13.70
C PRO A 16 -3.13 5.66 -15.10
N ALA A 17 -2.25 6.58 -15.50
CA ALA A 17 -1.60 6.59 -16.82
C ALA A 17 -2.56 6.65 -18.03
N HIS A 18 -3.75 7.23 -17.86
CA HIS A 18 -4.69 7.51 -18.96
C HIS A 18 -4.95 9.01 -19.10
N MET A 19 -5.32 9.42 -20.30
CA MET A 19 -5.76 10.78 -20.62
C MET A 19 -7.19 10.79 -21.17
N LEU A 20 -7.91 11.86 -20.86
CA LEU A 20 -9.19 12.22 -21.47
C LEU A 20 -9.00 13.54 -22.22
N SER A 21 -9.68 13.69 -23.35
CA SER A 21 -9.71 14.94 -24.09
C SER A 21 -11.14 15.43 -24.18
N PHE A 22 -11.40 16.64 -23.69
CA PHE A 22 -12.71 17.30 -23.79
C PHE A 22 -12.62 18.47 -24.77
N SER A 23 -13.51 18.49 -25.76
CA SER A 23 -13.63 19.61 -26.70
C SER A 23 -14.76 20.53 -26.25
N PRO A 24 -14.49 21.79 -25.85
CA PRO A 24 -15.54 22.73 -25.44
C PRO A 24 -16.42 23.17 -26.62
N TYR A 25 -15.95 23.01 -27.86
CA TYR A 25 -16.70 23.40 -29.07
C TYR A 25 -17.73 22.35 -29.48
N THR A 26 -17.37 21.06 -29.38
CA THR A 26 -18.26 19.97 -29.76
C THR A 26 -18.98 19.34 -28.57
N MET A 27 -18.61 19.73 -27.34
CA MET A 27 -19.06 19.12 -26.08
C MET A 27 -18.80 17.61 -26.03
N GLN A 28 -17.78 17.13 -26.75
CA GLN A 28 -17.44 15.71 -26.83
C GLN A 28 -16.24 15.38 -25.94
N ILE A 29 -16.34 14.24 -25.27
CA ILE A 29 -15.23 13.60 -24.54
C ILE A 29 -14.67 12.48 -25.41
N ARG A 30 -13.34 12.42 -25.55
CA ARG A 30 -12.61 11.30 -26.17
C ARG A 30 -11.73 10.63 -25.12
N GLY A 31 -11.61 9.31 -25.19
CA GLY A 31 -10.84 8.49 -24.25
C GLY A 31 -11.73 7.73 -23.26
N PRO A 32 -11.14 7.14 -22.20
CA PRO A 32 -9.75 7.28 -21.77
C PRO A 32 -8.75 6.56 -22.69
N LYS A 33 -7.62 7.21 -23.00
CA LYS A 33 -6.49 6.59 -23.74
C LYS A 33 -5.30 6.42 -22.80
N ARG A 34 -4.78 5.20 -22.69
CA ARG A 34 -3.55 4.92 -21.94
C ARG A 34 -2.35 5.54 -22.66
N TYR A 35 -1.52 6.29 -21.93
CA TYR A 35 -0.31 6.89 -22.48
C TYR A 35 0.98 6.23 -21.97
N TRP A 36 0.90 5.45 -20.89
CA TRP A 36 2.04 4.73 -20.34
C TRP A 36 1.60 3.38 -19.76
N GLN A 37 2.47 2.39 -19.87
CA GLN A 37 2.34 1.06 -19.27
C GLN A 37 3.72 0.46 -19.08
N ILE A 38 3.83 -0.56 -18.22
CA ILE A 38 5.07 -1.31 -18.03
C ILE A 38 5.21 -2.30 -19.19
N GLU A 39 6.23 -2.12 -20.04
CA GLU A 39 6.43 -2.92 -21.27
C GLU A 39 7.42 -4.09 -21.07
N ASN A 40 8.41 -3.95 -20.18
CA ASN A 40 9.56 -4.87 -20.09
C ASN A 40 9.59 -5.70 -18.81
N CYS A 41 8.47 -6.31 -18.43
CA CYS A 41 8.50 -7.25 -17.31
C CYS A 41 9.32 -8.49 -17.73
N ASN A 42 10.53 -8.65 -17.19
CA ASN A 42 11.37 -9.86 -17.31
C ASN A 42 12.24 -10.02 -18.58
N GLU A 43 12.75 -8.94 -19.18
CA GLU A 43 13.82 -9.07 -20.19
C GLU A 43 15.08 -9.68 -19.54
N GLN A 44 15.48 -10.86 -20.02
CA GLN A 44 16.65 -11.58 -19.52
C GLN A 44 17.94 -10.99 -20.11
N THR A 45 18.27 -9.75 -19.75
CA THR A 45 19.66 -9.29 -19.89
C THR A 45 20.49 -9.90 -18.78
N GLU A 46 21.64 -10.51 -19.13
CA GLU A 46 22.64 -10.95 -18.16
C GLU A 46 23.22 -9.72 -17.45
N ARG A 47 22.58 -9.32 -16.35
CA ARG A 47 23.03 -8.24 -15.49
C ARG A 47 23.55 -8.82 -14.18
N SER A 48 24.67 -8.31 -13.68
CA SER A 48 25.15 -8.66 -12.35
C SER A 48 24.26 -8.01 -11.27
N LEU A 49 24.23 -8.60 -10.08
CA LEU A 49 23.52 -8.02 -8.94
C LEU A 49 24.06 -6.62 -8.61
N GLU A 50 25.39 -6.47 -8.63
CA GLU A 50 26.04 -5.22 -8.22
C GLU A 50 25.77 -4.10 -9.21
N ASP A 51 25.79 -4.37 -10.53
CA ASP A 51 25.43 -3.35 -11.53
C ASP A 51 23.97 -2.88 -11.36
N CYS A 52 23.07 -3.81 -11.01
CA CYS A 52 21.68 -3.46 -10.71
C CYS A 52 21.57 -2.63 -9.42
N CYS A 53 22.35 -2.95 -8.39
CA CYS A 53 22.37 -2.18 -7.14
C CYS A 53 22.94 -0.77 -7.33
N ASP A 54 23.99 -0.62 -8.13
CA ASP A 54 24.58 0.67 -8.49
C ASP A 54 23.61 1.54 -9.29
N GLU A 55 22.98 0.98 -10.33
CA GLU A 55 21.97 1.70 -11.11
C GLU A 55 20.77 2.09 -10.23
N LEU A 56 20.30 1.18 -9.37
CA LEU A 56 19.21 1.47 -8.45
C LEU A 56 19.52 2.67 -7.54
N ARG A 57 20.71 2.70 -6.94
CA ARG A 57 21.15 3.82 -6.11
C ARG A 57 21.17 5.12 -6.90
N SER A 58 21.77 5.10 -8.09
CA SER A 58 21.84 6.28 -8.96
C SER A 58 20.46 6.81 -9.35
N LEU A 59 19.50 5.92 -9.65
CA LEU A 59 18.14 6.30 -9.98
C LEU A 59 17.39 6.89 -8.77
N ILE A 60 17.59 6.33 -7.57
CA ILE A 60 17.00 6.87 -6.33
C ILE A 60 17.60 8.24 -6.01
N ASP A 61 18.93 8.40 -6.08
CA ASP A 61 19.60 9.67 -5.82
C ASP A 61 19.11 10.76 -6.78
N LEU A 62 18.98 10.43 -8.07
CA LEU A 62 18.47 11.34 -9.09
C LEU A 62 17.01 11.71 -8.83
N SER A 63 16.15 10.73 -8.53
CA SER A 63 14.74 10.99 -8.24
C SER A 63 14.56 11.84 -6.97
N VAL A 64 15.34 11.59 -5.93
CA VAL A 64 15.27 12.37 -4.69
C VAL A 64 15.76 13.79 -4.95
N SER A 65 16.84 13.96 -5.72
CA SER A 65 17.32 15.28 -6.15
C SER A 65 16.26 16.07 -6.90
N ASP A 66 15.63 15.47 -7.92
CA ASP A 66 14.57 16.09 -8.72
C ASP A 66 13.39 16.52 -7.85
N GLN A 67 13.00 15.68 -6.87
CA GLN A 67 11.85 15.95 -6.00
C GLN A 67 12.16 16.84 -4.79
N MET A 68 13.44 17.11 -4.49
CA MET A 68 13.84 18.08 -3.46
C MET A 68 13.81 19.54 -3.96
N VAL A 69 13.65 19.77 -5.27
CA VAL A 69 13.53 21.11 -5.84
C VAL A 69 12.20 21.74 -5.41
N ALA A 70 12.28 22.78 -4.58
CA ALA A 70 11.14 23.57 -4.12
C ALA A 70 11.58 24.95 -3.62
N ASP A 71 10.74 25.97 -3.82
CA ASP A 71 10.92 27.32 -3.25
C ASP A 71 10.45 27.42 -1.79
N VAL A 72 10.02 26.30 -1.21
CA VAL A 72 9.45 26.18 0.14
C VAL A 72 10.21 25.12 0.94
N PRO A 73 10.15 25.16 2.29
CA PRO A 73 10.82 24.14 3.11
C PRO A 73 10.31 22.73 2.81
N VAL A 74 11.26 21.80 2.65
CA VAL A 74 11.06 20.38 2.33
C VAL A 74 11.49 19.53 3.52
N GLY A 75 10.64 18.59 3.91
CA GLY A 75 10.90 17.59 4.95
C GLY A 75 10.77 16.16 4.45
N PHE A 76 10.89 15.20 5.37
CA PHE A 76 10.88 13.77 5.07
C PHE A 76 10.08 13.00 6.11
N PHE A 77 9.20 12.10 5.67
CA PHE A 77 8.63 11.11 6.59
C PHE A 77 9.62 9.98 6.84
N LEU A 78 9.85 9.66 8.12
CA LEU A 78 10.80 8.65 8.54
C LEU A 78 10.11 7.62 9.44
N SER A 79 10.01 6.37 9.00
CA SER A 79 9.47 5.26 9.81
C SER A 79 10.55 4.29 10.30
N GLY A 80 11.82 4.61 10.02
CA GLY A 80 12.95 3.70 10.15
C GLY A 80 12.86 2.45 9.27
N GLY A 81 11.86 2.36 8.38
CA GLY A 81 11.75 1.28 7.39
C GLY A 81 12.76 1.46 6.28
N VAL A 82 13.04 0.38 5.54
CA VAL A 82 14.01 0.42 4.43
C VAL A 82 13.67 1.54 3.45
N ASP A 83 12.41 1.67 3.05
CA ASP A 83 11.99 2.66 2.04
C ASP A 83 12.28 4.10 2.47
N SER A 84 11.72 4.54 3.61
CA SER A 84 11.94 5.90 4.10
C SER A 84 13.42 6.17 4.41
N SER A 85 14.15 5.16 4.89
CA SER A 85 15.57 5.31 5.23
C SER A 85 16.42 5.47 3.97
N THR A 86 16.07 4.79 2.87
CA THR A 86 16.76 4.94 1.58
C THR A 86 16.56 6.34 0.99
N VAL A 87 15.35 6.89 1.11
CA VAL A 87 15.02 8.25 0.67
C VAL A 87 15.79 9.30 1.50
N VAL A 88 15.84 9.14 2.83
CA VAL A 88 16.62 10.05 3.70
C VAL A 88 18.12 9.92 3.41
N ALA A 89 18.64 8.71 3.22
CA ALA A 89 20.06 8.49 2.89
C ALA A 89 20.46 9.21 1.59
N ALA A 90 19.65 9.07 0.53
CA ALA A 90 19.86 9.76 -0.74
C ALA A 90 19.81 11.29 -0.56
N ALA A 91 18.81 11.79 0.18
CA ALA A 91 18.66 13.22 0.45
C ALA A 91 19.83 13.81 1.25
N SER A 92 20.39 13.05 2.19
CA SER A 92 21.54 13.47 3.00
C SER A 92 22.83 13.60 2.20
N GLY A 93 22.93 12.94 1.04
CA GLY A 93 24.01 13.18 0.08
C GLY A 93 23.92 14.54 -0.62
N ILE A 94 22.74 15.17 -0.62
CA ILE A 94 22.46 16.42 -1.34
C ILE A 94 22.45 17.62 -0.40
N LYS A 95 21.78 17.48 0.75
CA LYS A 95 21.59 18.58 1.71
C LYS A 95 21.77 18.09 3.14
N ASN A 96 22.50 18.88 3.94
CA ASN A 96 22.64 18.68 5.37
C ASN A 96 21.43 19.24 6.15
N ASN A 97 21.24 18.77 7.38
CA ASN A 97 20.20 19.26 8.30
C ASN A 97 18.78 19.12 7.71
N LEU A 98 18.44 17.92 7.26
CA LEU A 98 17.10 17.59 6.78
C LEU A 98 16.11 17.58 7.96
N SER A 99 14.91 18.10 7.77
CA SER A 99 13.83 17.94 8.75
C SER A 99 13.14 16.59 8.52
N THR A 100 13.15 15.72 9.52
CA THR A 100 12.51 14.41 9.46
C THR A 100 11.38 14.30 10.48
N PHE A 101 10.28 13.64 10.10
CA PHE A 101 9.07 13.55 10.92
C PHE A 101 8.64 12.09 11.12
N SER A 102 8.31 11.75 12.37
CA SER A 102 7.84 10.42 12.76
C SER A 102 6.65 10.50 13.71
N ILE A 103 5.81 9.48 13.64
CA ILE A 103 4.77 9.23 14.64
C ILE A 103 5.07 7.93 15.38
N GLY A 104 5.01 8.00 16.70
CA GLY A 104 5.13 6.86 17.60
C GLY A 104 3.82 6.52 18.29
N PHE A 105 3.82 5.45 19.06
CA PHE A 105 2.69 5.04 19.89
C PHE A 105 3.18 4.81 21.32
N GLU A 106 2.29 4.94 22.31
CA GLU A 106 2.64 4.74 23.73
C GLU A 106 3.18 3.34 24.01
N THR A 107 2.81 2.36 23.20
CA THR A 107 3.32 1.00 23.30
C THR A 107 4.52 0.80 22.36
N GLU A 108 5.71 0.68 22.95
CA GLU A 108 6.98 0.51 22.23
C GLU A 108 6.98 -0.67 21.25
N SER A 109 6.27 -1.77 21.57
CA SER A 109 6.23 -2.95 20.69
C SER A 109 5.58 -2.69 19.33
N VAL A 110 4.73 -1.65 19.25
CA VAL A 110 4.05 -1.22 18.02
C VAL A 110 4.78 -0.04 17.37
N SER A 111 5.49 0.78 18.14
CA SER A 111 6.21 1.96 17.63
C SER A 111 7.40 1.59 16.74
N GLU A 112 7.56 2.32 15.63
CA GLU A 112 8.75 2.27 14.78
C GLU A 112 9.74 3.39 15.09
N THR A 113 9.42 4.28 16.03
CA THR A 113 10.23 5.47 16.34
C THR A 113 11.64 5.18 16.84
N PRO A 114 11.93 4.10 17.59
CA PRO A 114 13.32 3.78 17.93
C PRO A 114 14.21 3.57 16.69
N PHE A 115 13.66 3.02 15.61
CA PHE A 115 14.40 2.83 14.36
C PHE A 115 14.54 4.12 13.57
N ALA A 116 13.52 4.98 13.60
CA ALA A 116 13.60 6.30 12.99
C ALA A 116 14.71 7.13 13.65
N LYS A 117 14.85 7.07 14.98
CA LYS A 117 15.95 7.73 15.72
C LYS A 117 17.33 7.28 15.27
N VAL A 118 17.54 5.98 15.07
CA VAL A 118 18.84 5.47 14.57
C VAL A 118 19.22 6.11 13.24
N ILE A 119 18.26 6.23 12.32
CA ILE A 119 18.49 6.83 11.00
C ILE A 119 18.68 8.35 11.11
N ALA A 120 17.89 9.01 11.96
CA ALA A 120 18.03 10.43 12.23
C ALA A 120 19.40 10.79 12.82
N GLU A 121 19.91 9.98 13.75
CA GLU A 121 21.24 10.13 14.36
C GLU A 121 22.35 9.86 13.34
N LEU A 122 22.22 8.80 12.54
CA LEU A 122 23.19 8.44 11.49
C LEU A 122 23.40 9.58 10.49
N PHE A 123 22.31 10.20 10.04
CA PHE A 123 22.34 11.29 9.05
C PHE A 123 22.27 12.69 9.65
N LYS A 124 22.28 12.81 10.98
CA LYS A 124 22.23 14.09 11.72
C LYS A 124 21.09 15.00 11.26
N THR A 125 19.90 14.42 11.15
CA THR A 125 18.70 15.15 10.74
C THR A 125 18.08 15.91 11.91
N ASP A 126 17.42 17.02 11.64
CA ASP A 126 16.54 17.70 12.59
C ASP A 126 15.24 16.89 12.74
N HIS A 127 15.21 16.02 13.75
CA HIS A 127 14.21 14.97 13.90
C HIS A 127 13.07 15.36 14.84
N HIS A 128 11.85 15.30 14.32
CA HIS A 128 10.62 15.64 15.03
C HIS A 128 9.76 14.39 15.21
N GLU A 129 9.52 14.01 16.46
CA GLU A 129 8.70 12.86 16.81
C GLU A 129 7.50 13.29 17.67
N LYS A 130 6.33 12.73 17.40
CA LYS A 130 5.17 12.84 18.29
C LYS A 130 4.61 11.46 18.61
N ILE A 131 4.20 11.27 19.86
CA ILE A 131 3.51 10.06 20.30
C ILE A 131 2.01 10.22 20.09
N LEU A 132 1.41 9.30 19.35
CA LEU A 132 -0.02 9.16 19.16
C LEU A 132 -0.67 8.56 20.41
N ARG A 133 -1.71 9.22 20.90
CA ARG A 133 -2.58 8.71 21.95
C ARG A 133 -3.85 8.09 21.38
N GLN A 134 -4.53 7.26 22.17
CA GLN A 134 -5.81 6.68 21.77
C GLN A 134 -6.86 7.75 21.43
N SER A 135 -6.90 8.86 22.18
CA SER A 135 -7.84 9.98 21.95
C SER A 135 -7.70 10.59 20.56
N ASP A 136 -6.46 10.75 20.08
CA ASP A 136 -6.17 11.35 18.76
C ASP A 136 -6.74 10.49 17.62
N THR A 137 -6.83 9.18 17.84
CA THR A 137 -7.39 8.21 16.89
C THR A 137 -8.91 8.37 16.77
N GLN A 138 -9.60 8.65 17.88
CA GLN A 138 -11.05 8.76 17.90
C GLN A 138 -11.54 10.01 17.17
N GLU A 139 -10.89 11.15 17.41
CA GLU A 139 -11.18 12.42 16.71
C GLU A 139 -10.90 12.31 15.21
N SER A 140 -9.89 11.53 14.81
CA SER A 140 -9.55 11.35 13.40
C SER A 140 -10.57 10.50 12.64
N LEU A 141 -11.20 9.52 13.30
CA LEU A 141 -12.11 8.58 12.62
C LEU A 141 -13.35 9.28 12.04
N SER A 142 -13.88 10.29 12.71
CA SER A 142 -15.03 11.06 12.21
C SER A 142 -14.73 11.79 10.91
N ASN A 143 -13.46 12.14 10.66
CA ASN A 143 -13.05 12.91 9.48
C ASN A 143 -12.84 12.02 8.24
N PHE A 144 -12.90 10.69 8.36
CA PHE A 144 -12.71 9.80 7.21
C PHE A 144 -13.68 10.10 6.06
N LYS A 145 -14.93 10.44 6.41
CA LYS A 145 -15.94 10.79 5.42
C LYS A 145 -15.52 12.00 4.60
N ASP A 146 -14.99 13.02 5.28
CA ASP A 146 -14.58 14.29 4.68
C ASP A 146 -13.25 14.19 3.93
N TRP A 147 -12.34 13.30 4.35
CA TRP A 147 -11.05 13.12 3.68
C TRP A 147 -11.15 12.30 2.39
N PHE A 148 -12.05 11.32 2.35
CA PHE A 148 -12.04 10.30 1.29
C PHE A 148 -13.22 10.37 0.32
N ASP A 149 -14.33 11.05 0.66
CA ASP A 149 -15.56 11.17 -0.14
C ASP A 149 -16.23 9.82 -0.52
N GLU A 150 -15.61 8.68 -0.21
CA GLU A 150 -16.11 7.33 -0.44
C GLU A 150 -15.64 6.37 0.66
N PRO A 151 -16.34 5.24 0.90
CA PRO A 151 -15.96 4.30 1.95
C PRO A 151 -14.50 3.87 1.84
N PHE A 152 -13.72 4.32 2.82
CA PHE A 152 -12.28 4.08 2.91
C PHE A 152 -11.95 3.71 4.36
N ALA A 153 -11.35 2.54 4.57
CA ALA A 153 -11.21 1.97 5.91
C ALA A 153 -9.78 1.47 6.17
N ASP A 154 -8.79 2.15 5.58
CA ASP A 154 -7.39 1.93 5.91
C ASP A 154 -7.06 2.68 7.22
N GLU A 155 -6.82 1.91 8.28
CA GLU A 155 -6.46 2.41 9.60
C GLU A 155 -5.16 3.23 9.59
N SER A 156 -4.29 3.03 8.59
CA SER A 156 -3.05 3.80 8.44
C SER A 156 -3.28 5.25 8.00
N ALA A 157 -4.50 5.63 7.60
CA ALA A 157 -4.86 7.01 7.31
C ALA A 157 -4.70 7.92 8.55
N ILE A 158 -5.00 7.42 9.74
CA ILE A 158 -4.91 8.16 11.01
C ILE A 158 -3.47 8.61 11.31
N PRO A 159 -2.48 7.71 11.42
CA PRO A 159 -1.11 8.12 11.68
C PRO A 159 -0.53 8.95 10.52
N THR A 160 -0.98 8.74 9.27
CA THR A 160 -0.56 9.54 8.11
C THR A 160 -1.07 10.98 8.21
N PHE A 161 -2.33 11.18 8.58
CA PHE A 161 -2.90 12.50 8.83
C PHE A 161 -2.13 13.23 9.94
N LEU A 162 -1.83 12.53 11.03
CA LEU A 162 -1.21 13.15 12.20
C LEU A 162 0.26 13.48 12.01
N VAL A 163 1.04 12.62 11.33
CA VAL A 163 2.40 12.98 10.94
C VAL A 163 2.41 14.13 9.95
N SER A 164 1.43 14.21 9.04
CA SER A 164 1.26 15.33 8.12
C SER A 164 0.95 16.63 8.84
N LYS A 165 0.08 16.58 9.85
CA LYS A 165 -0.26 17.74 10.69
C LYS A 165 0.97 18.34 11.37
N ILE A 166 1.84 17.50 11.92
CA ILE A 166 3.09 17.93 12.58
C ILE A 166 4.08 18.49 11.55
N ALA A 167 4.29 17.77 10.44
CA ALA A 167 5.20 18.22 9.41
C ALA A 167 4.78 19.58 8.83
N ARG A 168 3.47 19.82 8.68
CA ARG A 168 2.96 21.09 8.18
C ARG A 168 3.36 22.30 9.02
N GLU A 169 3.56 22.13 10.32
CA GLU A 169 4.00 23.20 11.22
C GLU A 169 5.38 23.76 10.84
N GLN A 170 6.18 23.01 10.08
CA GLN A 170 7.56 23.37 9.73
C GLN A 170 7.84 23.38 8.22
N VAL A 171 7.18 22.50 7.46
CA VAL A 171 7.42 22.32 6.02
C VAL A 171 6.14 22.37 5.21
N THR A 172 6.28 22.61 3.90
CA THR A 172 5.14 22.62 2.96
C THR A 172 5.15 21.38 2.06
N VAL A 173 6.33 20.77 1.88
CA VAL A 173 6.53 19.57 1.07
C VAL A 173 7.18 18.50 1.93
N VAL A 174 6.76 17.24 1.78
CA VAL A 174 7.44 16.08 2.35
C VAL A 174 7.73 15.03 1.29
N LEU A 175 8.92 14.43 1.34
CA LEU A 175 9.23 13.22 0.58
C LEU A 175 8.94 12.00 1.46
N THR A 176 8.31 10.98 0.87
CA THR A 176 7.93 9.74 1.57
C THR A 176 8.58 8.51 0.94
N GLY A 177 8.54 7.39 1.66
CA GLY A 177 8.95 6.08 1.15
C GLY A 177 7.80 5.26 0.55
N ASP A 178 6.64 5.86 0.27
CA ASP A 178 5.48 5.15 -0.26
C ASP A 178 5.76 4.62 -1.68
N GLY A 179 5.14 3.49 -2.02
CA GLY A 179 5.38 2.79 -3.29
C GLY A 179 6.58 1.84 -3.28
N GLY A 180 7.46 1.92 -2.28
CA GLY A 180 8.63 1.03 -2.20
C GLY A 180 8.29 -0.46 -2.07
N ASP A 181 7.13 -0.81 -1.49
CA ASP A 181 6.71 -2.22 -1.45
C ASP A 181 6.27 -2.75 -2.81
N GLU A 182 5.52 -1.95 -3.56
CA GLU A 182 4.98 -2.30 -4.87
C GLU A 182 6.07 -2.24 -5.94
N VAL A 183 7.08 -1.38 -5.78
CA VAL A 183 8.21 -1.29 -6.71
C VAL A 183 9.31 -2.31 -6.41
N PHE A 184 9.53 -2.73 -5.16
CA PHE A 184 10.62 -3.66 -4.80
C PHE A 184 10.18 -5.01 -4.22
N GLY A 185 8.89 -5.32 -4.18
CA GLY A 185 8.40 -6.62 -3.77
C GLY A 185 8.38 -6.80 -2.24
N GLY A 186 7.79 -5.86 -1.52
CA GLY A 186 7.90 -5.74 -0.06
C GLY A 186 6.88 -6.47 0.80
N TYR A 187 5.80 -6.99 0.22
CA TYR A 187 4.70 -7.54 1.01
C TYR A 187 4.86 -9.01 1.39
N ARG A 188 4.55 -9.30 2.66
CA ARG A 188 4.52 -10.66 3.21
C ARG A 188 3.38 -11.51 2.66
N THR A 189 2.44 -10.89 1.95
CA THR A 189 1.36 -11.56 1.23
C THR A 189 1.89 -12.37 0.05
N TYR A 190 3.03 -12.00 -0.55
CA TYR A 190 3.63 -12.76 -1.66
C TYR A 190 4.07 -14.18 -1.29
N PRO A 191 4.96 -14.39 -0.29
CA PRO A 191 5.33 -15.74 0.14
C PRO A 191 4.15 -16.49 0.77
N ARG A 192 3.16 -15.76 1.29
CA ARG A 192 1.91 -16.37 1.77
C ARG A 192 1.10 -16.94 0.61
N TYR A 193 0.93 -16.18 -0.48
CA TYR A 193 0.24 -16.64 -1.70
C TYR A 193 0.96 -17.85 -2.29
N GLU A 194 2.28 -17.75 -2.49
CA GLU A 194 3.12 -18.83 -3.01
C GLU A 194 2.94 -20.15 -2.23
N ARG A 195 2.76 -20.08 -0.90
CA ARG A 195 2.51 -21.27 -0.09
C ARG A 195 1.17 -21.94 -0.39
N TYR A 196 0.11 -21.16 -0.61
CA TYR A 196 -1.24 -21.69 -0.82
C TYR A 196 -1.49 -22.09 -2.28
N ASP A 197 -0.88 -21.38 -3.23
CA ASP A 197 -1.00 -21.65 -4.67
C ASP A 197 -0.41 -23.01 -5.08
N ARG A 198 0.50 -23.57 -4.25
CA ARG A 198 1.07 -24.92 -4.44
C ARG A 198 0.06 -26.06 -4.24
N TRP A 199 -1.11 -25.79 -3.67
CA TRP A 199 -2.11 -26.82 -3.40
C TRP A 199 -3.08 -26.95 -4.59
N PRO A 200 -3.38 -28.15 -5.08
CA PRO A 200 -4.30 -28.34 -6.19
C PRO A 200 -5.70 -27.83 -5.81
N SER A 201 -6.22 -26.86 -6.56
CA SER A 201 -7.56 -26.35 -6.36
C SER A 201 -8.59 -27.39 -6.81
N SER A 202 -9.39 -27.91 -5.87
CA SER A 202 -10.54 -28.76 -6.21
C SER A 202 -11.80 -27.90 -6.24
N ASN A 203 -12.36 -27.70 -7.45
CA ASN A 203 -13.50 -26.82 -7.68
C ASN A 203 -14.87 -27.43 -7.28
N PHE A 204 -14.92 -28.69 -6.79
CA PHE A 204 -16.10 -29.49 -7.07
C PHE A 204 -17.20 -29.60 -5.98
N VAL A 205 -16.99 -29.35 -4.68
CA VAL A 205 -18.08 -29.67 -3.69
C VAL A 205 -18.22 -28.72 -2.49
N THR A 206 -17.39 -27.71 -2.31
CA THR A 206 -17.28 -27.09 -0.97
C THR A 206 -18.27 -25.95 -0.67
N ASP A 207 -18.85 -25.30 -1.69
CA ASP A 207 -19.49 -23.99 -1.49
C ASP A 207 -20.81 -24.01 -0.70
N SER A 208 -21.70 -24.94 -1.01
CA SER A 208 -22.99 -25.06 -0.32
C SER A 208 -22.85 -25.62 1.09
N ILE A 209 -21.86 -26.51 1.31
CA ILE A 209 -21.58 -27.16 2.59
C ILE A 209 -20.90 -26.17 3.55
N LEU A 210 -19.87 -25.44 3.08
CA LEU A 210 -19.20 -24.40 3.88
C LEU A 210 -20.17 -23.29 4.30
N TYR A 211 -21.12 -22.92 3.44
CA TYR A 211 -22.17 -21.95 3.78
C TYR A 211 -23.04 -22.43 4.95
N TRP A 212 -23.56 -23.65 4.90
CA TRP A 212 -24.40 -24.20 5.96
C TRP A 212 -23.64 -24.38 7.28
N LEU A 213 -22.37 -24.79 7.23
CA LEU A 213 -21.51 -24.89 8.41
C LEU A 213 -21.26 -23.54 9.08
N ARG A 214 -21.28 -22.45 8.31
CA ARG A 214 -20.96 -21.09 8.79
C ARG A 214 -22.19 -20.26 9.15
N LYS A 215 -23.38 -20.61 8.63
CA LYS A 215 -24.66 -19.94 8.91
C LYS A 215 -24.98 -19.73 10.41
N PRO A 216 -24.73 -20.70 11.31
CA PRO A 216 -24.96 -20.48 12.75
C PRO A 216 -23.84 -19.71 13.46
N PHE A 217 -22.68 -19.53 12.84
CA PHE A 217 -21.49 -18.90 13.42
C PHE A 217 -21.12 -17.63 12.65
N ARG A 218 -21.96 -16.59 12.71
CA ARG A 218 -21.60 -15.22 12.28
C ARG A 218 -20.48 -14.60 13.13
N GLN A 219 -20.15 -15.21 14.27
CA GLN A 219 -19.22 -14.68 15.24
C GLN A 219 -17.88 -15.44 15.24
N ARG A 220 -16.82 -14.65 15.42
CA ARG A 220 -15.41 -15.00 15.49
C ARG A 220 -15.15 -16.28 16.32
N GLY A 221 -14.19 -17.09 15.88
CA GLY A 221 -13.78 -18.29 16.58
C GLY A 221 -12.80 -19.16 15.80
N SER A 222 -12.34 -20.25 16.42
CA SER A 222 -11.42 -21.21 15.80
C SER A 222 -12.00 -21.90 14.56
N ILE A 223 -13.31 -22.15 14.53
CA ILE A 223 -14.01 -22.81 13.42
C ILE A 223 -14.02 -21.92 12.17
N ALA A 224 -14.33 -20.63 12.31
CA ALA A 224 -14.28 -19.68 11.19
C ALA A 224 -12.87 -19.55 10.58
N ARG A 225 -11.81 -19.68 11.40
CA ARG A 225 -10.42 -19.72 10.93
C ARG A 225 -10.13 -20.99 10.11
N ILE A 226 -10.59 -22.15 10.57
CA ILE A 226 -10.43 -23.43 9.86
C ILE A 226 -11.15 -23.38 8.50
N ILE A 227 -12.40 -22.92 8.48
CA ILE A 227 -13.17 -22.75 7.24
C ILE A 227 -12.45 -21.80 6.28
N GLY A 228 -11.93 -20.67 6.78
CA GLY A 228 -11.15 -19.73 5.96
C GLY A 228 -9.87 -20.34 5.37
N LEU A 229 -9.18 -21.21 6.12
CA LEU A 229 -8.01 -21.94 5.61
C LEU A 229 -8.40 -22.94 4.52
N LEU A 230 -9.47 -23.70 4.71
CA LEU A 230 -9.98 -24.61 3.68
C LEU A 230 -10.36 -23.84 2.41
N GLU A 231 -11.05 -22.72 2.56
CA GLU A 231 -11.40 -21.85 1.45
C GLU A 231 -10.17 -21.31 0.71
N MET A 232 -9.08 -20.98 1.41
CA MET A 232 -7.82 -20.56 0.78
C MET A 232 -7.18 -21.69 -0.02
N VAL A 233 -7.09 -22.90 0.53
CA VAL A 233 -6.49 -24.08 -0.13
C VAL A 233 -7.25 -24.48 -1.41
N HIS A 234 -8.56 -24.24 -1.47
CA HIS A 234 -9.38 -24.53 -2.65
C HIS A 234 -9.49 -23.35 -3.64
N SER A 235 -8.71 -22.28 -3.45
CA SER A 235 -8.72 -21.10 -4.35
C SER A 235 -7.41 -20.99 -5.11
N SER A 236 -7.48 -20.39 -6.30
CA SER A 236 -6.30 -20.07 -7.12
C SER A 236 -6.47 -18.71 -7.80
N GLY A 237 -5.40 -18.20 -8.39
CA GLY A 237 -5.43 -16.98 -9.20
C GLY A 237 -5.89 -15.74 -8.41
N PRO A 238 -6.67 -14.83 -9.03
CA PRO A 238 -7.20 -13.63 -8.38
C PRO A 238 -8.09 -13.91 -7.15
N SER A 239 -8.80 -15.05 -7.15
CA SER A 239 -9.70 -15.41 -6.05
C SER A 239 -8.95 -15.73 -4.76
N LEU A 240 -7.79 -16.40 -4.86
CA LEU A 240 -6.90 -16.66 -3.72
C LEU A 240 -6.30 -15.35 -3.20
N TRP A 241 -5.87 -14.47 -4.11
CA TRP A 241 -5.29 -13.17 -3.75
C TRP A 241 -6.26 -12.36 -2.89
N ALA A 242 -7.49 -12.25 -3.35
CA ALA A 242 -8.48 -11.44 -2.68
C ALA A 242 -8.87 -11.97 -1.28
N LYS A 243 -8.81 -13.30 -1.07
CA LYS A 243 -8.97 -13.90 0.27
C LYS A 243 -7.78 -13.61 1.18
N ILE A 244 -6.55 -13.62 0.64
CA ILE A 244 -5.34 -13.27 1.38
C ILE A 244 -5.36 -11.81 1.81
N MET A 245 -5.89 -10.92 0.97
CA MET A 245 -6.10 -9.50 1.25
C MET A 245 -7.29 -9.22 2.17
N ALA A 246 -7.72 -10.20 2.97
CA ALA A 246 -8.82 -10.10 3.91
C ALA A 246 -10.18 -9.74 3.29
N GLY A 247 -10.44 -10.20 2.07
CA GLY A 247 -11.75 -10.09 1.44
C GLY A 247 -12.86 -10.73 2.29
N MET A 248 -14.08 -10.16 2.21
CA MET A 248 -15.26 -10.65 2.93
C MET A 248 -15.52 -12.14 2.67
N SER A 249 -16.05 -12.83 3.68
CA SER A 249 -16.47 -14.22 3.54
C SER A 249 -17.68 -14.35 2.60
N LYS A 250 -17.89 -15.54 2.02
CA LYS A 250 -19.06 -15.79 1.14
C LYS A 250 -20.41 -15.46 1.82
N PRO A 251 -20.64 -15.80 3.11
CA PRO A 251 -21.86 -15.38 3.81
C PRO A 251 -22.01 -13.86 3.94
N ASP A 252 -20.96 -13.14 4.32
CA ASP A 252 -21.03 -11.68 4.49
C ASP A 252 -21.33 -11.01 3.15
N LYS A 253 -20.69 -11.48 2.08
CA LYS A 253 -20.99 -11.03 0.70
C LYS A 253 -22.43 -11.27 0.30
N ARG A 254 -23.03 -12.40 0.70
CA ARG A 254 -24.45 -12.67 0.41
C ARG A 254 -25.36 -11.71 1.18
N TYR A 255 -25.08 -11.48 2.46
CA TYR A 255 -25.82 -10.55 3.29
C TYR A 255 -25.81 -9.14 2.70
N TYR A 256 -24.63 -8.58 2.40
CA TYR A 256 -24.54 -7.25 1.80
C TYR A 256 -25.11 -7.18 0.38
N ARG A 257 -25.00 -8.27 -0.39
CA ARG A 257 -25.62 -8.34 -1.72
C ARG A 257 -27.14 -8.21 -1.63
N GLU A 258 -27.76 -8.91 -0.68
CA GLU A 258 -29.20 -8.84 -0.45
C GLU A 258 -29.60 -7.48 0.13
N SER A 259 -28.87 -6.96 1.13
CA SER A 259 -29.21 -5.70 1.79
C SER A 259 -28.98 -4.45 0.94
N LEU A 260 -28.03 -4.49 0.00
CA LEU A 260 -27.68 -3.37 -0.89
C LEU A 260 -28.18 -3.60 -2.33
N GLU A 261 -29.03 -4.61 -2.55
CA GLU A 261 -29.61 -4.93 -3.86
C GLU A 261 -28.56 -5.11 -4.98
N ILE A 262 -27.39 -5.66 -4.65
CA ILE A 262 -26.31 -5.88 -5.61
C ILE A 262 -26.70 -7.05 -6.55
N PRO A 263 -26.49 -6.93 -7.88
CA PRO A 263 -26.78 -8.02 -8.81
C PRO A 263 -26.08 -9.33 -8.47
N LYS A 264 -26.76 -10.46 -8.69
CA LYS A 264 -26.25 -11.81 -8.36
C LYS A 264 -25.04 -12.21 -9.20
N ASP A 265 -24.97 -11.71 -10.42
CA ASP A 265 -23.91 -11.90 -11.40
C ASP A 265 -22.75 -10.91 -11.25
N TYR A 266 -22.80 -10.00 -10.26
CA TYR A 266 -21.69 -9.09 -9.99
C TYR A 266 -20.44 -9.85 -9.56
N GLU A 267 -19.42 -9.84 -10.42
CA GLU A 267 -18.10 -10.34 -10.09
C GLU A 267 -17.39 -9.35 -9.17
N ASP A 268 -17.05 -9.77 -7.95
CA ASP A 268 -16.42 -8.93 -6.94
C ASP A 268 -14.88 -8.87 -7.05
N TRP A 269 -14.28 -9.70 -7.91
CA TRP A 269 -12.83 -9.75 -8.17
C TRP A 269 -12.43 -9.17 -9.52
N TRP A 270 -13.36 -8.55 -10.26
CA TRP A 270 -13.14 -8.04 -11.61
C TRP A 270 -11.87 -7.17 -11.71
N TYR A 271 -11.60 -6.38 -10.67
CA TYR A 271 -10.46 -5.46 -10.63
C TYR A 271 -9.12 -6.18 -10.56
N TYR A 272 -9.04 -7.25 -9.78
CA TYR A 272 -7.84 -8.09 -9.73
C TYR A 272 -7.70 -8.93 -10.99
N ARG A 273 -8.80 -9.47 -11.53
CA ARG A 273 -8.80 -10.23 -12.78
C ARG A 273 -8.28 -9.40 -13.96
N ALA A 274 -8.74 -8.15 -14.08
CA ALA A 274 -8.34 -7.25 -15.16
C ALA A 274 -6.84 -6.93 -15.18
N ASN A 275 -6.16 -7.08 -14.04
CA ASN A 275 -4.72 -6.83 -13.88
C ASN A 275 -3.91 -8.12 -13.63
N TRP A 276 -4.51 -9.30 -13.79
CA TRP A 276 -3.85 -10.58 -13.54
C TRP A 276 -3.02 -11.01 -14.76
N ARG A 277 -1.71 -11.13 -14.58
CA ARG A 277 -0.74 -11.43 -15.66
C ARG A 277 -0.13 -12.83 -15.53
N GLU A 278 -0.80 -13.83 -16.09
CA GLU A 278 -0.37 -15.24 -16.02
C GLU A 278 0.97 -15.50 -16.69
N ASP A 279 1.35 -14.66 -17.65
CA ASP A 279 2.63 -14.71 -18.37
C ASP A 279 3.85 -14.35 -17.50
N LEU A 280 3.63 -13.69 -16.35
CA LEU A 280 4.72 -13.27 -15.47
C LEU A 280 5.10 -14.34 -14.44
N PRO A 281 6.39 -14.39 -14.01
CA PRO A 281 6.80 -15.14 -12.82
C PRO A 281 5.97 -14.77 -11.58
N LEU A 282 5.79 -15.73 -10.67
CA LEU A 282 4.76 -15.62 -9.64
C LEU A 282 4.87 -14.36 -8.77
N ARG A 283 6.06 -14.02 -8.25
CA ARG A 283 6.18 -12.84 -7.36
C ARG A 283 6.06 -11.54 -8.15
N THR A 284 6.63 -11.51 -9.34
CA THR A 284 6.50 -10.41 -10.31
C THR A 284 5.03 -10.17 -10.68
N ARG A 285 4.25 -11.22 -10.85
CA ARG A 285 2.80 -11.15 -11.11
C ARG A 285 2.04 -10.50 -9.96
N LEU A 286 2.32 -10.92 -8.72
CA LEU A 286 1.68 -10.36 -7.53
C LEU A 286 2.09 -8.91 -7.30
N GLN A 287 3.37 -8.60 -7.54
CA GLN A 287 3.88 -7.23 -7.49
C GLN A 287 3.22 -6.33 -8.53
N PHE A 288 3.11 -6.79 -9.77
CA PHE A 288 2.41 -6.09 -10.85
C PHE A 288 0.94 -5.83 -10.48
N LEU A 289 0.29 -6.84 -9.90
CA LEU A 289 -1.09 -6.71 -9.43
C LEU A 289 -1.24 -5.63 -8.37
N ASP A 290 -0.37 -5.59 -7.35
CA ASP A 290 -0.41 -4.56 -6.32
C ASP A 290 -0.12 -3.17 -6.88
N PHE A 291 0.89 -3.05 -7.76
CA PHE A 291 1.23 -1.78 -8.41
C PHE A 291 0.04 -1.20 -9.19
N HIS A 292 -0.78 -2.03 -9.82
CA HIS A 292 -1.95 -1.59 -10.58
C HIS A 292 -3.25 -1.49 -9.77
N THR A 293 -3.33 -2.10 -8.58
CA THR A 293 -4.60 -2.16 -7.83
C THR A 293 -4.49 -1.60 -6.42
N PHE A 294 -3.51 -2.05 -5.63
CA PHE A 294 -3.34 -1.67 -4.23
C PHE A 294 -2.72 -0.28 -4.09
N LEU A 295 -1.66 -0.01 -4.86
CA LEU A 295 -0.94 1.26 -4.82
C LEU A 295 -1.84 2.47 -5.17
N PRO A 296 -2.49 2.55 -6.35
CA PRO A 296 -3.21 3.75 -6.75
C PRO A 296 -4.49 3.98 -5.95
N ASP A 297 -5.25 2.93 -5.63
CA ASP A 297 -6.57 3.08 -5.01
C ASP A 297 -6.54 3.04 -3.48
N LEU A 298 -5.49 2.50 -2.85
CA LEU A 298 -5.36 2.46 -1.39
C LEU A 298 -4.20 3.31 -0.88
N VAL A 299 -2.96 2.97 -1.25
CA VAL A 299 -1.77 3.58 -0.65
C VAL A 299 -1.66 5.06 -1.02
N LEU A 300 -1.70 5.39 -2.31
CA LEU A 300 -1.58 6.76 -2.79
C LEU A 300 -2.81 7.59 -2.45
N THR A 301 -4.02 7.04 -2.57
CA THR A 301 -5.26 7.72 -2.12
C THR A 301 -5.15 8.13 -0.65
N LYS A 302 -4.70 7.23 0.22
CA LYS A 302 -4.50 7.55 1.65
C LYS A 302 -3.53 8.69 1.83
N VAL A 303 -2.33 8.59 1.27
CA VAL A 303 -1.26 9.57 1.48
C VAL A 303 -1.67 10.92 0.94
N ASP A 304 -2.17 10.98 -0.30
CA ASP A 304 -2.65 12.21 -0.96
C ASP A 304 -3.72 12.90 -0.11
N ARG A 305 -4.81 12.20 0.20
CA ARG A 305 -5.96 12.79 0.92
C ARG A 305 -5.60 13.26 2.32
N THR A 306 -4.86 12.45 3.08
CA THR A 306 -4.56 12.76 4.49
C THR A 306 -3.46 13.81 4.65
N SER A 307 -2.48 13.87 3.74
CA SER A 307 -1.50 14.95 3.70
C SER A 307 -2.14 16.27 3.25
N MET A 308 -2.95 16.24 2.19
CA MET A 308 -3.65 17.42 1.69
C MET A 308 -4.73 17.95 2.64
N ALA A 309 -5.33 17.11 3.49
CA ALA A 309 -6.16 17.56 4.60
C ALA A 309 -5.42 18.51 5.57
N ASN A 310 -4.08 18.48 5.57
CA ASN A 310 -3.21 19.41 6.30
C ASN A 310 -2.51 20.41 5.37
N SER A 311 -2.92 20.55 4.10
CA SER A 311 -2.23 21.39 3.11
C SER A 311 -0.72 21.09 2.99
N LEU A 312 -0.36 19.81 3.08
CA LEU A 312 1.01 19.33 2.96
C LEU A 312 1.16 18.53 1.65
N GLU A 313 2.08 18.93 0.78
CA GLU A 313 2.35 18.21 -0.47
C GLU A 313 3.25 17.00 -0.18
N ALA A 314 2.75 15.79 -0.42
CA ALA A 314 3.53 14.56 -0.33
C ALA A 314 4.10 14.16 -1.70
N ARG A 315 5.41 13.93 -1.76
CA ARG A 315 6.16 13.48 -2.94
C ARG A 315 6.69 12.06 -2.74
N VAL A 316 6.69 11.26 -3.80
CA VAL A 316 6.92 9.80 -3.78
C VAL A 316 8.10 9.43 -4.68
N PRO A 317 9.36 9.67 -4.26
CA PRO A 317 10.55 9.45 -5.09
C PRO A 317 10.71 8.02 -5.58
N LEU A 318 10.30 7.01 -4.80
CA LEU A 318 10.41 5.61 -5.24
C LEU A 318 9.45 5.24 -6.38
N LEU A 319 8.52 6.13 -6.74
CA LEU A 319 7.60 5.98 -7.88
C LEU A 319 8.03 6.80 -9.11
N ASP A 320 9.28 7.24 -9.17
CA ASP A 320 9.83 7.77 -10.42
C ASP A 320 9.73 6.71 -11.53
N ARG A 321 9.31 7.16 -12.72
CA ARG A 321 9.10 6.28 -13.87
C ARG A 321 10.36 5.48 -14.21
N ARG A 322 11.55 6.06 -14.08
CA ARG A 322 12.84 5.40 -14.33
C ARG A 322 13.07 4.26 -13.35
N ILE A 323 12.75 4.46 -12.06
CA ILE A 323 12.88 3.43 -11.01
C ILE A 323 11.86 2.30 -11.25
N ILE A 324 10.62 2.64 -11.61
CA ILE A 324 9.57 1.64 -11.89
C ILE A 324 9.96 0.78 -13.10
N GLU A 325 10.28 1.42 -14.23
CA GLU A 325 10.70 0.74 -15.46
C GLU A 325 11.94 -0.14 -15.21
N PHE A 326 12.94 0.39 -14.50
CA PHE A 326 14.13 -0.37 -14.09
C PHE A 326 13.74 -1.58 -13.24
N SER A 327 13.01 -1.40 -12.14
CA SER A 327 12.69 -2.48 -11.22
C SER A 327 11.93 -3.62 -11.91
N PHE A 328 10.92 -3.31 -12.73
CA PHE A 328 10.17 -4.33 -13.46
C PHE A 328 10.98 -4.99 -14.59
N SER A 329 12.02 -4.32 -15.12
CA SER A 329 12.98 -4.91 -16.07
C SER A 329 13.93 -5.92 -15.42
N VAL A 330 14.25 -5.75 -14.13
CA VAL A 330 15.20 -6.62 -13.44
C VAL A 330 14.59 -8.02 -13.20
N PRO A 331 15.33 -9.11 -13.53
CA PRO A 331 14.88 -10.47 -13.28
C PRO A 331 14.45 -10.72 -11.83
N GLU A 332 13.39 -11.52 -11.64
CA GLU A 332 12.82 -11.81 -10.31
C GLU A 332 13.88 -12.31 -9.31
N LYS A 333 14.83 -13.13 -9.77
CA LYS A 333 15.93 -13.67 -8.94
C LYS A 333 16.85 -12.58 -8.35
N ILE A 334 17.02 -11.46 -9.05
CA ILE A 334 17.84 -10.32 -8.60
C ILE A 334 17.00 -9.44 -7.69
N ARG A 335 15.76 -9.08 -8.09
CA ARG A 335 14.85 -8.28 -7.25
C ARG A 335 14.64 -8.89 -5.86
N TYR A 336 14.41 -10.21 -5.81
CA TYR A 336 14.28 -10.99 -4.58
C TYR A 336 15.60 -11.71 -4.23
N HIS A 337 16.74 -11.00 -4.35
CA HIS A 337 18.06 -11.53 -3.96
C HIS A 337 18.02 -12.18 -2.57
N GLY A 338 18.69 -13.32 -2.41
CA GLY A 338 18.66 -14.10 -1.16
C GLY A 338 17.29 -14.71 -0.82
N ASN A 339 16.34 -14.72 -1.77
CA ASN A 339 14.94 -15.07 -1.54
C ASN A 339 14.24 -14.11 -0.53
N GLU A 340 14.75 -12.89 -0.40
CA GLU A 340 14.25 -11.88 0.53
C GLU A 340 13.31 -10.88 -0.15
N LEU A 341 12.34 -10.37 0.64
CA LEU A 341 11.50 -9.26 0.21
C LEU A 341 12.36 -8.00 0.12
N LYS A 342 12.28 -7.27 -1.00
CA LYS A 342 13.16 -6.13 -1.30
C LYS A 342 14.65 -6.50 -1.30
N GLY A 343 15.00 -7.74 -1.67
CA GLY A 343 16.38 -8.24 -1.61
C GLY A 343 17.38 -7.32 -2.30
N MET A 344 17.09 -6.89 -3.53
CA MET A 344 17.95 -5.95 -4.27
C MET A 344 18.10 -4.59 -3.57
N LEU A 345 17.01 -4.00 -3.07
CA LEU A 345 17.05 -2.71 -2.37
C LEU A 345 17.83 -2.82 -1.06
N ARG A 346 17.63 -3.90 -0.31
CA ARG A 346 18.38 -4.17 0.93
C ARG A 346 19.87 -4.30 0.65
N HIS A 347 20.22 -5.09 -0.36
CA HIS A 347 21.60 -5.30 -0.79
C HIS A 347 22.25 -3.99 -1.26
N ALA A 348 21.55 -3.20 -2.07
CA ALA A 348 22.02 -1.92 -2.57
C ALA A 348 22.38 -0.91 -1.47
N TYR A 349 21.74 -1.00 -0.30
CA TYR A 349 21.97 -0.09 0.83
C TYR A 349 22.78 -0.72 1.97
N ARG A 350 23.32 -1.93 1.81
CA ARG A 350 24.35 -2.46 2.73
C ARG A 350 25.53 -1.50 2.77
N ASN A 351 26.13 -1.36 3.96
CA ASN A 351 27.21 -0.40 4.25
C ASN A 351 26.82 1.09 4.23
N ILE A 352 25.59 1.44 3.82
CA ILE A 352 25.04 2.80 3.90
C ILE A 352 24.07 2.88 5.07
N LEU A 353 23.16 1.90 5.17
CA LEU A 353 22.21 1.78 6.25
C LEU A 353 22.64 0.67 7.23
N PRO A 354 22.32 0.79 8.52
CA PRO A 354 22.65 -0.25 9.49
C PRO A 354 21.94 -1.57 9.17
N ASP A 355 22.66 -2.69 9.30
CA ASP A 355 22.13 -4.02 8.97
C ASP A 355 20.83 -4.35 9.73
N HIS A 356 20.74 -3.96 11.01
CA HIS A 356 19.54 -4.19 11.82
C HIS A 356 18.30 -3.41 11.33
N ILE A 357 18.48 -2.34 10.55
CA ILE A 357 17.39 -1.61 9.86
C ILE A 357 17.01 -2.35 8.57
N LEU A 358 18.01 -2.76 7.79
CA LEU A 358 17.82 -3.49 6.54
C LEU A 358 17.16 -4.84 6.76
N ASP A 359 17.62 -5.60 7.74
CA ASP A 359 17.20 -6.99 8.02
C ASP A 359 15.89 -7.08 8.81
N ARG A 360 15.37 -5.96 9.29
CA ARG A 360 14.16 -5.96 10.11
C ARG A 360 12.98 -6.54 9.34
N ARG A 361 12.10 -7.21 10.08
CA ARG A 361 10.80 -7.60 9.55
C ARG A 361 9.94 -6.36 9.37
N LYS A 362 9.37 -6.18 8.17
CA LYS A 362 8.39 -5.14 7.88
C LYS A 362 7.25 -5.18 8.91
N LYS A 363 7.00 -4.04 9.55
CA LYS A 363 5.75 -3.75 10.26
C LYS A 363 4.89 -2.83 9.38
N GLY A 364 3.57 -2.92 9.53
CA GLY A 364 2.65 -2.02 8.84
C GLY A 364 2.52 -0.70 9.60
N PHE A 365 2.21 0.38 8.90
CA PHE A 365 2.01 1.71 9.46
C PHE A 365 0.59 1.88 10.03
N GLY A 366 0.15 0.96 10.89
CA GLY A 366 -1.22 0.94 11.44
C GLY A 366 -1.27 1.36 12.91
N VAL A 367 -2.42 1.86 13.36
CA VAL A 367 -2.66 2.10 14.79
C VAL A 367 -2.77 0.77 15.55
N PRO A 368 -2.42 0.73 16.84
CA PRO A 368 -2.67 -0.44 17.66
C PRO A 368 -4.17 -0.80 17.66
N ARG A 369 -4.51 -2.06 17.39
CA ARG A 369 -5.92 -2.49 17.24
C ARG A 369 -6.82 -2.15 18.43
N TYR A 370 -6.26 -2.08 19.64
CA TYR A 370 -7.03 -1.75 20.83
C TYR A 370 -7.47 -0.28 20.86
N TYR A 371 -6.81 0.63 20.12
CA TYR A 371 -7.28 2.01 19.95
C TYR A 371 -8.63 2.08 19.22
N LEU A 372 -8.95 1.09 18.38
CA LEU A 372 -10.18 1.01 17.59
C LEU A 372 -11.26 0.11 18.20
N ARG A 373 -10.94 -0.62 19.28
CA ARG A 373 -11.82 -1.67 19.83
C ARG A 373 -13.11 -1.11 20.41
N ASP A 374 -13.03 0.03 21.08
CA ASP A 374 -14.20 0.67 21.70
C ASP A 374 -15.06 1.42 20.68
N MET A 375 -14.46 1.88 19.58
CA MET A 375 -15.16 2.63 18.53
C MET A 375 -15.95 1.76 17.57
N SER A 376 -15.42 0.58 17.25
CA SER A 376 -16.04 -0.31 16.26
C SER A 376 -17.25 -1.07 16.79
N GLU A 377 -17.59 -0.93 18.09
CA GLU A 377 -18.63 -1.72 18.77
C GLU A 377 -18.46 -3.25 18.54
N GLY A 378 -17.21 -3.69 18.39
CA GLY A 378 -16.87 -5.08 18.06
C GLY A 378 -16.98 -5.46 16.57
N LYS A 379 -17.43 -4.58 15.67
CA LYS A 379 -17.42 -4.79 14.21
C LYS A 379 -16.00 -4.71 13.64
N LEU A 380 -15.83 -5.09 12.38
CA LEU A 380 -14.60 -4.79 11.64
C LEU A 380 -14.59 -3.30 11.27
N ILE A 381 -13.41 -2.67 11.20
CA ILE A 381 -13.32 -1.23 10.86
C ILE A 381 -13.96 -0.93 9.50
N GLN A 382 -13.82 -1.83 8.52
CA GLN A 382 -14.43 -1.69 7.20
C GLN A 382 -15.95 -1.66 7.28
N GLU A 383 -16.52 -2.52 8.13
CA GLU A 383 -17.96 -2.56 8.36
C GLU A 383 -18.42 -1.32 9.13
N HIS A 384 -17.69 -0.91 10.17
CA HIS A 384 -18.00 0.30 10.92
C HIS A 384 -18.00 1.54 10.02
N VAL A 385 -16.93 1.77 9.26
CA VAL A 385 -16.85 2.89 8.29
C VAL A 385 -18.04 2.86 7.34
N LEU A 386 -18.33 1.71 6.73
CA LEU A 386 -19.45 1.60 5.80
C LEU A 386 -20.79 1.90 6.48
N THR A 387 -21.08 1.28 7.63
CA THR A 387 -22.40 1.35 8.27
C THR A 387 -22.63 2.60 9.12
N SER A 388 -21.58 3.28 9.56
CA SER A 388 -21.68 4.42 10.48
C SER A 388 -21.44 5.75 9.78
N LEU A 389 -20.69 5.77 8.67
CA LEU A 389 -20.38 7.01 7.94
C LEU A 389 -21.16 7.17 6.62
N TYR A 390 -21.60 6.06 6.00
CA TYR A 390 -22.16 6.07 4.64
C TYR A 390 -23.55 5.46 4.49
N LEU A 391 -23.92 4.47 5.31
CA LEU A 391 -25.28 3.95 5.43
C LEU A 391 -25.94 4.55 6.67
#